data_AF-A0A5B0NRS8-F1
#
_entry.id   AF-A0A5B0NRS8-F1
#
_cell.length_a   1.000
_cell.length_b   1.000
_cell.length_c   1.000
_cell.angle_alpha   90.00
_cell.angle_beta   90.00
_cell.angle_gamma   90.00
#
_symmetry.space_group_name_H-M   'P 1'
#
loop_
_entity.id
_entity.type
_entity.pdbx_description
1 polymer ?
#
loop_
_entity_poly.entity_id
_entity_poly.type
_entity_poly.pdbx_seq_one_letter_code
_entity_poly.pdbx_strand_id
1 'polypeptide(L)'
;MPHTIRIDHRTHLLLRINHTKITIRTLAIHCLKSQSNHPLTDAEELDRARKVAANAVSSSYNNYHVPELSDQKDKSGRFMIAYHCKMCSTKINRPMSDSSCGNLNKHAALCLRNQQEASKTRTLASVGITGTGDIDPKEVPQLCAVWCAEAARPFSALVDASHKALLHLTVLKHLPTRKAVSKDIHMLYSAIQDNYRTVLKVLMRGNPRTASISWASSSTD
;
A
#
# COMPACT_ATOMS: atom_id res chain seq x y z
N MET A 1 -5.89 -63.31 -52.58
CA MET A 1 -4.57 -63.67 -52.03
C MET A 1 -4.33 -62.79 -50.81
N PRO A 2 -4.41 -63.29 -49.56
CA PRO A 2 -4.14 -62.47 -48.40
C PRO A 2 -2.63 -62.35 -48.18
N HIS A 3 -2.12 -61.12 -48.14
CA HIS A 3 -0.73 -60.85 -47.79
C HIS A 3 -0.55 -61.01 -46.27
N THR A 4 0.09 -62.10 -45.85
CA THR A 4 0.50 -62.29 -44.45
C THR A 4 1.73 -61.40 -44.18
N ILE A 5 1.53 -60.32 -43.43
CA ILE A 5 2.62 -59.45 -42.95
C ILE A 5 3.40 -60.22 -41.88
N ARG A 6 4.59 -60.74 -42.22
CA ARG A 6 5.54 -61.30 -41.25
C ARG A 6 6.18 -60.15 -40.48
N ILE A 7 5.71 -59.91 -39.27
CA ILE A 7 6.35 -58.99 -38.33
C ILE A 7 7.65 -59.64 -37.84
N ASP A 8 8.79 -58.98 -38.10
CA ASP A 8 10.11 -59.44 -37.67
C ASP A 8 10.18 -59.62 -36.14
N HIS A 9 10.92 -60.64 -35.69
CA HIS A 9 11.00 -61.05 -34.29
C HIS A 9 11.53 -59.92 -33.39
N ARG A 10 12.41 -59.07 -33.92
CA ARG A 10 12.97 -57.91 -33.22
C ARG A 10 11.90 -56.85 -32.95
N THR A 11 10.99 -56.64 -33.91
CA THR A 11 9.88 -55.68 -33.80
C THR A 11 8.84 -56.15 -32.79
N HIS A 12 8.55 -57.46 -32.74
CA HIS A 12 7.67 -58.06 -31.75
C HIS A 12 8.24 -57.96 -30.32
N LEU A 13 9.55 -58.12 -30.15
CA LEU A 13 10.22 -57.98 -28.85
C LEU A 13 10.19 -56.53 -28.34
N LEU A 14 10.43 -55.54 -29.22
CA LEU A 14 10.36 -54.11 -28.89
C LEU A 14 8.95 -53.68 -28.48
N LEU A 15 7.91 -54.18 -29.16
CA LEU A 15 6.52 -53.92 -28.78
C LEU A 15 6.17 -54.49 -27.40
N ARG A 16 6.65 -55.70 -27.06
CA ARG A 16 6.47 -56.29 -25.73
C ARG A 16 7.18 -55.51 -24.62
N ILE A 17 8.40 -55.02 -24.87
CA ILE A 17 9.15 -54.21 -23.91
C ILE A 17 8.46 -52.85 -23.67
N ASN A 18 7.92 -52.22 -24.73
CA ASN A 18 7.20 -50.97 -24.59
C ASN A 18 5.85 -51.16 -23.88
N HIS A 19 5.11 -52.22 -24.19
CA HIS A 19 3.85 -52.53 -23.51
C HIS A 19 4.07 -52.80 -22.02
N THR A 20 5.08 -53.59 -21.66
CA THR A 20 5.44 -53.84 -20.25
C THR A 20 5.90 -52.58 -19.53
N LYS A 21 6.70 -51.70 -20.16
CA LYS A 21 7.06 -50.39 -19.59
C LYS A 21 5.86 -49.47 -19.37
N ILE A 22 4.90 -49.46 -20.30
CA ILE A 22 3.66 -48.70 -20.18
C ILE A 22 2.80 -49.27 -19.03
N THR A 23 2.62 -50.59 -18.96
CA THR A 23 1.86 -51.24 -17.88
C THR A 23 2.50 -51.02 -16.51
N ILE A 24 3.83 -51.11 -16.39
CA ILE A 24 4.55 -50.82 -15.13
C ILE A 24 4.37 -49.35 -14.72
N ARG A 25 4.46 -48.40 -15.66
CA ARG A 25 4.16 -46.98 -15.39
C ARG A 25 2.72 -46.77 -14.91
N THR A 26 1.74 -47.40 -15.57
CA THR A 26 0.33 -47.29 -15.20
C THR A 26 0.04 -47.92 -13.83
N LEU A 27 0.63 -49.09 -13.54
CA LEU A 27 0.51 -49.75 -12.23
C LEU A 27 1.21 -48.96 -11.12
N ALA A 28 2.36 -48.32 -11.38
CA ALA A 28 3.02 -47.43 -10.43
C ALA A 28 2.19 -46.18 -10.14
N ILE A 29 1.56 -45.58 -11.17
CA ILE A 29 0.61 -44.46 -11.00
C ILE A 29 -0.62 -44.90 -10.19
N HIS A 30 -1.13 -46.11 -10.43
CA HIS A 30 -2.26 -46.66 -9.69
C HIS A 30 -1.92 -46.99 -8.23
N CYS A 31 -0.70 -47.49 -7.96
CA CYS A 31 -0.18 -47.77 -6.62
C CYS A 31 0.08 -46.48 -5.82
N LEU A 32 0.59 -45.42 -6.47
CA LEU A 32 0.71 -44.08 -5.87
C LEU A 32 -0.65 -43.45 -5.54
N LYS A 33 -1.72 -43.83 -6.26
CA LYS A 33 -3.08 -43.35 -6.01
C LYS A 33 -3.80 -44.09 -4.87
N SER A 34 -3.29 -45.24 -4.42
CA SER A 34 -3.97 -46.09 -3.43
C SER A 34 -3.35 -46.08 -2.02
N GLN A 35 -2.45 -45.14 -1.70
CA GLN A 35 -1.95 -44.99 -0.33
C GLN A 35 -2.72 -43.91 0.44
N SER A 36 -3.40 -44.36 1.50
CA SER A 36 -4.03 -43.63 2.62
C SER A 36 -5.36 -42.93 2.35
N ASN A 37 -6.46 -43.63 2.64
CA ASN A 37 -7.78 -43.05 2.97
C ASN A 37 -7.81 -42.46 4.42
N HIS A 38 -6.65 -42.15 5.00
CA HIS A 38 -6.58 -41.47 6.29
C HIS A 38 -6.47 -39.96 6.05
N PRO A 39 -7.34 -39.13 6.64
CA PRO A 39 -7.16 -37.69 6.62
C PRO A 39 -5.80 -37.37 7.22
N LEU A 40 -4.93 -36.72 6.45
CA LEU A 40 -3.61 -36.35 6.96
C LEU A 40 -3.74 -35.36 8.11
N THR A 41 -2.80 -35.48 9.04
CA THR A 41 -2.65 -34.51 10.11
C THR A 41 -2.19 -33.15 9.55
N ASP A 42 -2.43 -32.08 10.30
CA ASP A 42 -2.04 -30.72 9.88
C ASP A 42 -0.52 -30.62 9.61
N ALA A 43 0.29 -31.36 10.38
CA ALA A 43 1.74 -31.41 10.22
C ALA A 43 2.17 -32.09 8.91
N GLU A 44 1.53 -33.21 8.56
CA GLU A 44 1.81 -33.93 7.32
C GLU A 44 1.38 -33.13 6.09
N GLU A 45 0.24 -32.44 6.15
CA GLU A 45 -0.21 -31.60 5.06
C GLU A 45 0.67 -30.35 4.90
N LEU A 46 1.16 -29.77 5.99
CA LEU A 46 2.14 -28.69 5.95
C LEU A 46 3.46 -29.13 5.32
N ASP A 47 3.98 -30.31 5.70
CA ASP A 47 5.18 -30.88 5.10
C ASP A 47 5.00 -31.13 3.59
N ARG A 48 3.84 -31.66 3.18
CA ARG A 48 3.49 -31.78 1.77
C ARG A 48 3.46 -30.43 1.07
N ALA A 49 2.83 -29.42 1.66
CA ALA A 49 2.75 -28.08 1.08
C ALA A 49 4.14 -27.47 0.88
N ARG A 50 5.03 -27.65 1.85
CA ARG A 50 6.44 -27.22 1.75
C ARG A 50 7.19 -27.94 0.65
N LYS A 51 7.03 -29.26 0.53
CA LYS A 51 7.60 -30.06 -0.57
C LYS A 51 7.09 -29.59 -1.93
N VAL A 52 5.79 -29.37 -2.08
CA VAL A 52 5.18 -28.90 -3.33
C VAL A 52 5.69 -27.51 -3.70
N ALA A 53 5.78 -26.59 -2.75
CA ALA A 53 6.32 -25.25 -2.99
C ALA A 53 7.81 -25.28 -3.33
N ALA A 54 8.60 -26.15 -2.69
CA ALA A 54 10.04 -26.29 -2.93
C ALA A 54 10.38 -26.98 -4.25
N ASN A 55 9.56 -27.93 -4.70
CA ASN A 55 9.80 -28.70 -5.93
C ASN A 55 9.74 -27.84 -7.21
N ALA A 56 9.26 -26.59 -7.13
CA ALA A 56 9.21 -25.61 -8.22
C ALA A 56 8.52 -26.07 -9.52
N VAL A 57 7.81 -27.21 -9.50
CA VAL A 57 7.09 -27.77 -10.66
C VAL A 57 5.97 -26.84 -11.11
N SER A 58 5.36 -26.10 -10.18
CA SER A 58 4.34 -25.09 -10.47
C SER A 58 4.88 -23.69 -10.19
N SER A 59 4.73 -22.80 -11.17
CA SER A 59 5.08 -21.38 -11.02
C SER A 59 4.20 -20.64 -10.00
N SER A 60 3.06 -21.23 -9.59
CA SER A 60 2.12 -20.62 -8.66
C SER A 60 2.71 -20.28 -7.30
N TYR A 61 3.75 -21.00 -6.86
CA TYR A 61 4.37 -20.81 -5.54
C TYR A 61 5.58 -19.87 -5.56
N ASN A 62 6.08 -19.48 -6.74
CA ASN A 62 7.33 -18.73 -6.87
C ASN A 62 7.29 -17.36 -6.18
N ASN A 63 6.12 -16.72 -6.16
CA ASN A 63 5.90 -15.41 -5.55
C ASN A 63 5.71 -15.45 -4.03
N TYR A 64 5.81 -16.62 -3.41
CA TYR A 64 5.53 -16.82 -1.99
C TYR A 64 6.73 -17.37 -1.24
N HIS A 65 6.80 -17.04 0.06
CA HIS A 65 7.72 -17.67 1.00
C HIS A 65 7.30 -19.11 1.32
N VAL A 66 8.12 -19.81 2.09
CA VAL A 66 7.84 -21.16 2.57
C VAL A 66 6.50 -21.17 3.30
N PRO A 67 5.57 -22.09 2.97
CA PRO A 67 4.26 -22.13 3.59
C PRO A 67 4.34 -22.47 5.08
N GLU A 68 3.42 -21.87 5.83
CA GLU A 68 3.22 -22.07 7.27
C GLU A 68 1.77 -22.44 7.56
N LEU A 69 1.54 -22.98 8.76
CA LEU A 69 0.19 -23.24 9.23
C LEU A 69 -0.47 -21.91 9.60
N SER A 70 -1.69 -21.69 9.11
CA SER A 70 -2.50 -20.52 9.44
C SER A 70 -3.25 -20.75 10.74
N ASP A 71 -3.48 -19.69 11.52
CA ASP A 71 -4.41 -19.72 12.64
C ASP A 71 -5.88 -19.84 12.19
N GLN A 72 -6.15 -19.60 10.90
CA GLN A 72 -7.49 -19.71 10.32
C GLN A 72 -7.85 -21.15 9.99
N LYS A 73 -9.13 -21.47 10.25
CA LYS A 73 -9.74 -22.76 9.91
C LYS A 73 -10.72 -22.61 8.74
N ASP A 74 -10.80 -23.64 7.92
CA ASP A 74 -11.78 -23.75 6.85
C ASP A 74 -13.18 -24.08 7.38
N LYS A 75 -14.17 -24.19 6.47
CA LYS A 75 -15.56 -24.52 6.82
C LYS A 75 -15.72 -25.91 7.44
N SER A 76 -14.73 -26.79 7.27
CA SER A 76 -14.70 -28.12 7.89
C SER A 76 -13.95 -28.13 9.22
N GLY A 77 -13.51 -26.98 9.73
CA GLY A 77 -12.79 -26.85 10.98
C GLY A 77 -11.32 -27.26 10.92
N ARG A 78 -10.76 -27.48 9.72
CA ARG A 78 -9.34 -27.83 9.52
C ARG A 78 -8.52 -26.57 9.31
N PHE A 79 -7.27 -26.55 9.78
CA PHE A 79 -6.39 -25.41 9.58
C PHE A 79 -6.10 -25.17 8.09
N MET A 80 -5.79 -23.93 7.75
CA MET A 80 -5.41 -23.55 6.39
C MET A 80 -3.88 -23.44 6.28
N ILE A 81 -3.36 -23.56 5.06
CA ILE A 81 -1.96 -23.25 4.78
C ILE A 81 -1.85 -21.79 4.37
N ALA A 82 -1.04 -21.01 5.08
CA ALA A 82 -0.75 -19.62 4.77
C ALA A 82 0.47 -19.51 3.84
N TYR A 83 0.30 -18.74 2.76
CA TYR A 83 1.37 -18.38 1.84
C TYR A 83 1.63 -16.88 1.95
N HIS A 84 2.84 -16.51 2.39
CA HIS A 84 3.27 -15.12 2.48
C HIS A 84 3.78 -14.61 1.14
N CYS A 85 3.17 -13.56 0.61
CA CYS A 85 3.63 -12.94 -0.65
C CYS A 85 4.97 -12.22 -0.45
N LYS A 86 5.96 -12.49 -1.32
CA LYS A 86 7.28 -11.84 -1.29
C LYS A 86 7.24 -10.34 -1.64
N MET A 87 6.20 -9.92 -2.35
CA MET A 87 6.09 -8.56 -2.91
C MET A 87 5.34 -7.58 -2.00
N CYS A 88 4.27 -8.04 -1.33
CA CYS A 88 3.41 -7.19 -0.50
C CYS A 88 3.23 -7.73 0.92
N SER A 89 3.91 -8.82 1.29
CA SER A 89 3.87 -9.46 2.61
C SER A 89 2.50 -9.96 3.08
N THR A 90 1.46 -9.84 2.25
CA THR A 90 0.10 -10.31 2.57
C THR A 90 0.06 -11.83 2.68
N LYS A 91 -0.61 -12.34 3.72
CA LYS A 91 -0.88 -13.77 3.90
C LYS A 91 -2.08 -14.22 3.08
N ILE A 92 -1.90 -15.25 2.26
CA ILE A 92 -2.97 -15.88 1.47
C ILE A 92 -3.24 -17.26 2.02
N ASN A 93 -4.42 -17.46 2.61
CA ASN A 93 -4.82 -18.73 3.18
C ASN A 93 -5.43 -19.64 2.10
N ARG A 94 -4.96 -20.89 2.04
CA ARG A 94 -5.46 -21.93 1.15
C ARG A 94 -6.00 -23.10 1.98
N PRO A 95 -7.25 -23.55 1.74
CA PRO A 95 -7.76 -24.75 2.37
C PRO A 95 -6.91 -25.97 2.03
N MET A 96 -6.70 -26.88 2.99
CA MET A 96 -5.94 -28.11 2.78
C MET A 96 -6.61 -29.10 1.82
N SER A 97 -7.94 -29.01 1.66
CA SER A 97 -8.71 -29.83 0.70
C SER A 97 -8.64 -29.31 -0.73
N ASP A 98 -8.21 -28.07 -0.92
CA ASP A 98 -8.22 -27.45 -2.24
C ASP A 98 -6.93 -27.81 -2.99
N SER A 99 -7.05 -28.57 -4.07
CA SER A 99 -5.95 -28.87 -4.98
C SER A 99 -5.68 -27.73 -5.97
N SER A 100 -6.58 -26.75 -6.09
CA SER A 100 -6.42 -25.57 -6.94
C SER A 100 -5.47 -24.55 -6.33
N CYS A 101 -4.72 -23.86 -7.19
CA CYS A 101 -3.87 -22.71 -6.83
C CYS A 101 -4.52 -21.37 -7.23
N GLY A 102 -5.83 -21.36 -7.50
CA GLY A 102 -6.53 -20.20 -8.06
C GLY A 102 -6.47 -18.94 -7.20
N ASN A 103 -6.55 -19.06 -5.87
CA ASN A 103 -6.43 -17.92 -4.95
C ASN A 103 -5.01 -17.31 -4.96
N LEU A 104 -3.97 -18.15 -4.97
CA LEU A 104 -2.58 -17.72 -5.08
C LEU A 104 -2.34 -17.03 -6.43
N ASN A 105 -2.72 -17.65 -7.54
CA ASN A 105 -2.52 -17.06 -8.87
C ASN A 105 -3.26 -15.72 -9.03
N LYS A 106 -4.50 -15.62 -8.53
CA LYS A 106 -5.27 -14.37 -8.52
C LYS A 106 -4.55 -13.27 -7.74
N HIS A 107 -4.05 -13.60 -6.54
CA HIS A 107 -3.29 -12.64 -5.75
C HIS A 107 -1.99 -12.24 -6.46
N ALA A 108 -1.21 -13.19 -6.97
CA ALA A 108 0.06 -12.89 -7.65
C ALA A 108 -0.13 -11.95 -8.85
N ALA A 109 -1.15 -12.21 -9.69
CA ALA A 109 -1.47 -11.34 -10.82
C ALA A 109 -1.88 -9.93 -10.38
N LEU A 110 -2.72 -9.82 -9.34
CA LEU A 110 -3.14 -8.54 -8.78
C LEU A 110 -1.98 -7.77 -8.15
N CYS A 111 -1.13 -8.46 -7.40
CA CYS A 111 0.01 -7.88 -6.71
C CYS A 111 1.04 -7.34 -7.71
N LEU A 112 1.31 -8.10 -8.79
CA LEU A 112 2.20 -7.66 -9.85
C LEU A 112 1.67 -6.40 -10.55
N ARG A 113 0.37 -6.37 -10.86
CA ARG A 113 -0.28 -5.18 -11.41
C ARG A 113 -0.15 -3.99 -10.47
N ASN A 114 -0.44 -4.16 -9.18
CA ASN A 114 -0.36 -3.07 -8.20
C ASN A 114 1.06 -2.54 -8.04
N GLN A 115 2.09 -3.40 -8.10
CA GLN A 115 3.49 -2.94 -8.11
C GLN A 115 3.83 -2.14 -9.38
N GLN A 116 3.35 -2.58 -10.54
CA GLN A 116 3.56 -1.84 -11.79
C GLN A 116 2.85 -0.47 -11.75
N GLU A 117 1.65 -0.39 -11.19
CA GLU A 117 0.94 0.88 -11.04
C GLU A 117 1.57 1.79 -9.99
N ALA A 118 2.07 1.25 -8.87
CA ALA A 118 2.79 2.00 -7.86
C ALA A 118 4.14 2.54 -8.38
N SER A 119 4.82 1.80 -9.26
CA SER A 119 6.06 2.28 -9.90
C SER A 119 5.81 3.33 -11.00
N LYS A 120 4.67 3.27 -11.68
CA LYS A 120 4.26 4.31 -12.65
C LYS A 120 3.75 5.58 -11.96
N THR A 121 3.07 5.44 -10.82
CA THR A 121 2.50 6.56 -10.08
C THR A 121 3.54 7.13 -9.13
N ARG A 122 4.32 8.09 -9.62
CA ARG A 122 5.24 8.85 -8.78
C ARG A 122 4.45 9.70 -7.78
N THR A 123 4.54 9.40 -6.49
CA THR A 123 3.90 10.24 -5.45
C THR A 123 4.56 11.61 -5.42
N LEU A 124 3.81 12.69 -5.12
CA LEU A 124 4.38 14.03 -4.98
C LEU A 124 5.47 14.08 -3.89
N ALA A 125 5.35 13.26 -2.84
CA ALA A 125 6.40 13.07 -1.84
C ALA A 125 7.73 12.63 -2.46
N SER A 126 7.72 11.76 -3.46
CA SER A 126 8.95 11.27 -4.10
C SER A 126 9.63 12.31 -5.02
N VAL A 127 8.98 13.45 -5.31
CA VAL A 127 9.63 14.62 -5.94
C VAL A 127 10.04 15.68 -4.91
N GLY A 128 9.97 15.37 -3.61
CA GLY A 128 10.34 16.32 -2.54
C GLY A 128 9.23 17.30 -2.17
N ILE A 129 7.99 17.09 -2.62
CA ILE A 129 6.85 17.87 -2.14
C ILE A 129 6.48 17.38 -0.74
N THR A 130 6.81 18.18 0.26
CA THR A 130 6.35 18.02 1.64
C THR A 130 4.87 18.43 1.76
N GLY A 131 4.09 17.75 2.60
CA GLY A 131 2.66 18.04 2.81
C GLY A 131 1.68 17.09 2.13
N THR A 132 2.12 15.91 1.68
CA THR A 132 1.25 14.86 1.11
C THR A 132 0.61 13.94 2.16
N GLY A 133 0.69 14.30 3.45
CA GLY A 133 0.01 13.59 4.52
C GLY A 133 -1.48 13.94 4.58
N ASP A 134 -2.25 13.20 5.38
CA ASP A 134 -3.61 13.62 5.71
C ASP A 134 -3.56 14.96 6.47
N ILE A 135 -4.36 15.92 6.05
CA ILE A 135 -4.35 17.27 6.62
C ILE A 135 -5.47 17.34 7.65
N ASP A 136 -5.12 17.53 8.94
CA ASP A 136 -6.13 17.79 9.97
C ASP A 136 -6.82 19.13 9.66
N PRO A 137 -8.15 19.13 9.45
CA PRO A 137 -8.96 20.34 9.33
C PRO A 137 -8.64 21.47 10.32
N LYS A 138 -8.27 21.11 11.56
CA LYS A 138 -7.99 22.06 12.64
C LYS A 138 -6.70 22.85 12.42
N GLU A 139 -5.76 22.29 11.67
CA GLU A 139 -4.46 22.91 11.41
C GLU A 139 -4.49 23.87 10.20
N VAL A 140 -5.46 23.70 9.29
CA VAL A 140 -5.58 24.48 8.05
C VAL A 140 -5.52 26.00 8.28
N PRO A 141 -6.25 26.60 9.25
CA PRO A 141 -6.17 28.05 9.47
C PRO A 141 -4.78 28.54 9.90
N GLN A 142 -4.09 27.75 10.72
CA GLN A 142 -2.75 28.08 11.21
C GLN A 142 -1.73 27.98 10.07
N LEU A 143 -1.81 26.93 9.25
CA LEU A 143 -0.96 26.77 8.07
C LEU A 143 -1.16 27.91 7.06
N CYS A 144 -2.41 28.34 6.83
CA CYS A 144 -2.69 29.51 5.99
C CYS A 144 -2.07 30.80 6.55
N ALA A 145 -2.11 31.00 7.86
CA ALA A 145 -1.52 32.18 8.50
C ALA A 145 0.02 32.17 8.38
N VAL A 146 0.67 31.03 8.63
CA VAL A 146 2.12 30.86 8.49
C VAL A 146 2.55 31.13 7.05
N TRP A 147 1.86 30.53 6.06
CA TRP A 147 2.16 30.77 4.65
C TRP A 147 2.04 32.25 4.26
N CYS A 148 0.99 32.94 4.70
CA CYS A 148 0.84 34.39 4.45
C CYS A 148 1.99 35.19 5.08
N ALA A 149 2.42 34.83 6.29
CA ALA A 149 3.52 35.50 6.99
C ALA A 149 4.87 35.25 6.31
N GLU A 150 5.24 34.00 6.04
CA GLU A 150 6.52 33.60 5.46
C GLU A 150 6.70 34.13 4.03
N ALA A 151 5.65 34.07 3.22
CA ALA A 151 5.70 34.50 1.82
C ALA A 151 5.35 35.99 1.64
N ALA A 152 5.14 36.75 2.72
CA ALA A 152 4.66 38.13 2.72
C ALA A 152 3.43 38.33 1.81
N ARG A 153 2.49 37.37 1.83
CA ARG A 153 1.32 37.36 0.95
C ARG A 153 0.11 38.00 1.64
N PRO A 154 -0.69 38.79 0.90
CA PRO A 154 -1.92 39.31 1.43
C PRO A 154 -2.92 38.18 1.64
N PHE A 155 -3.75 38.28 2.68
CA PHE A 155 -4.79 37.30 2.97
C PHE A 155 -5.86 37.21 1.88
N SER A 156 -5.94 38.20 1.00
CA SER A 156 -6.75 38.12 -0.22
C SER A 156 -6.33 36.97 -1.14
N ALA A 157 -5.07 36.53 -1.09
CA ALA A 157 -4.58 35.39 -1.86
C ALA A 157 -5.27 34.07 -1.47
N LEU A 158 -5.69 33.92 -0.21
CA LEU A 158 -6.40 32.72 0.26
C LEU A 158 -7.84 32.63 -0.29
N VAL A 159 -8.44 33.78 -0.62
CA VAL A 159 -9.80 33.83 -1.16
C VAL A 159 -9.85 33.88 -2.69
N ASP A 160 -8.69 34.05 -3.34
CA ASP A 160 -8.53 34.09 -4.79
C ASP A 160 -9.00 32.79 -5.46
N ALA A 161 -9.70 32.94 -6.58
CA ALA A 161 -10.32 31.81 -7.27
C ALA A 161 -9.28 30.89 -7.94
N SER A 162 -8.23 31.49 -8.53
CA SER A 162 -7.15 30.73 -9.18
C SER A 162 -6.32 29.98 -8.14
N HIS A 163 -6.03 30.60 -6.99
CA HIS A 163 -5.36 29.92 -5.88
C HIS A 163 -6.20 28.75 -5.34
N LYS A 164 -7.50 28.94 -5.11
CA LYS A 164 -8.41 27.87 -4.66
C LYS A 164 -8.49 26.69 -5.62
N ALA A 165 -8.44 26.94 -6.93
CA ALA A 165 -8.48 25.88 -7.94
C ALA A 165 -7.31 24.89 -7.84
N LEU A 166 -6.21 25.28 -7.18
CA LEU A 166 -5.02 24.45 -6.99
C LEU A 166 -5.01 23.68 -5.66
N LEU A 167 -5.93 23.98 -4.74
CA LEU A 167 -5.93 23.43 -3.38
C LEU A 167 -6.75 22.15 -3.26
N HIS A 168 -6.34 21.27 -2.33
CA HIS A 168 -7.09 20.06 -1.99
C HIS A 168 -8.46 20.38 -1.36
N LEU A 169 -9.48 19.55 -1.62
CA LEU A 169 -10.86 19.70 -1.14
C LEU A 169 -10.96 19.92 0.37
N THR A 170 -10.14 19.21 1.17
CA THR A 170 -10.10 19.38 2.63
C THR A 170 -9.62 20.77 3.03
N VAL A 171 -8.65 21.34 2.32
CA VAL A 171 -8.14 22.70 2.59
C VAL A 171 -9.20 23.73 2.20
N LEU A 172 -9.87 23.55 1.06
CA LEU A 172 -10.97 24.42 0.63
C LEU A 172 -12.10 24.51 1.65
N LYS A 173 -12.46 23.39 2.28
CA LYS A 173 -13.53 23.34 3.28
C LYS A 173 -13.18 24.07 4.58
N HIS A 174 -11.89 24.15 4.93
CA HIS A 174 -11.42 24.71 6.20
C HIS A 174 -10.61 26.00 6.03
N LEU A 175 -10.61 26.56 4.82
CA LEU A 175 -9.96 27.82 4.51
C LEU A 175 -10.58 28.94 5.35
N PRO A 176 -9.77 29.70 6.13
CA PRO A 176 -10.31 30.76 6.96
C PRO A 176 -10.88 31.89 6.08
N THR A 177 -12.01 32.45 6.51
CA THR A 177 -12.60 33.60 5.81
C THR A 177 -11.73 34.84 6.01
N ARG A 178 -11.76 35.79 5.06
CA ARG A 178 -11.07 37.08 5.21
C ARG A 178 -11.38 37.77 6.55
N LYS A 179 -12.63 37.68 7.02
CA LYS A 179 -13.05 38.25 8.31
C LYS A 179 -12.42 37.53 9.50
N ALA A 180 -12.37 36.19 9.47
CA ALA A 180 -11.71 35.39 10.50
C ALA A 180 -10.23 35.73 10.58
N VAL A 181 -9.55 35.75 9.43
CA VAL A 181 -8.12 36.09 9.37
C VAL A 181 -7.85 37.51 9.88
N SER A 182 -8.65 38.50 9.47
CA SER A 182 -8.54 39.88 9.97
C SER A 182 -8.71 39.96 11.49
N LYS A 183 -9.67 39.21 12.05
CA LYS A 183 -9.91 39.13 13.49
C LYS A 183 -8.72 38.51 14.23
N ASP A 184 -8.16 37.42 13.70
CA ASP A 184 -7.03 36.71 14.31
C ASP A 184 -5.76 37.57 14.32
N ILE A 185 -5.50 38.32 13.24
CA ILE A 185 -4.39 39.28 13.18
C ILE A 185 -4.59 40.40 14.21
N HIS A 186 -5.80 40.96 14.28
CA HIS A 186 -6.11 42.00 15.26
C HIS A 186 -5.89 41.50 16.69
N MET A 187 -6.28 40.26 16.98
CA MET A 187 -6.09 39.63 18.28
C MET A 187 -4.60 39.43 18.60
N LEU A 188 -3.81 38.89 17.66
CA LEU A 188 -2.36 38.73 17.81
C LEU A 188 -1.65 40.08 18.04
N TYR A 189 -2.00 41.08 17.24
CA TYR A 189 -1.42 42.41 17.35
C TYR A 189 -1.77 43.09 18.67
N SER A 190 -3.03 43.02 19.10
CA SER A 190 -3.47 43.55 20.40
C SER A 190 -2.76 42.87 21.57
N ALA A 191 -2.61 41.54 21.54
CA ALA A 191 -1.88 40.81 22.58
C ALA A 191 -0.40 41.24 22.66
N ILE A 192 0.26 41.40 21.51
CA ILE A 192 1.64 41.89 21.46
C ILE A 192 1.71 43.33 21.99
N GLN A 193 0.78 44.20 21.58
CA GLN A 193 0.72 45.58 22.07
C GLN A 193 0.54 45.66 23.58
N ASP A 194 -0.33 44.83 24.16
CA ASP A 194 -0.59 44.81 25.61
C ASP A 194 0.63 44.36 26.40
N ASN A 195 1.38 43.38 25.87
CA ASN A 195 2.67 42.97 26.43
C ASN A 195 3.67 44.13 26.44
N TYR A 196 3.85 44.83 25.31
CA TYR A 196 4.78 45.96 25.23
C TYR A 196 4.32 47.15 26.08
N ARG A 197 3.02 47.47 26.14
CA ARG A 197 2.49 48.52 27.03
C ARG A 197 2.82 48.23 28.48
N THR A 198 2.74 46.97 28.90
CA THR A 198 3.09 46.55 30.27
C THR A 198 4.56 46.81 30.56
N VAL A 199 5.46 46.37 29.67
CA VAL A 199 6.91 46.62 29.79
C VAL A 199 7.23 48.11 29.79
N LEU A 200 6.66 48.87 28.85
CA LEU A 200 6.88 50.32 28.75
C LEU A 200 6.38 51.08 29.98
N LYS A 201 5.23 50.70 30.56
CA LYS A 201 4.73 51.32 31.80
C LYS A 201 5.68 51.14 32.99
N VAL A 202 6.42 50.03 33.04
CA VAL A 202 7.46 49.79 34.05
C VAL A 202 8.67 50.69 33.76
N LEU A 203 9.14 50.73 32.51
CA LEU A 203 10.33 51.49 32.11
C LEU A 203 10.14 53.02 32.20
N MET A 204 8.96 53.53 31.86
CA MET A 204 8.66 54.96 31.82
C MET A 204 8.49 55.60 33.21
N ARG A 205 8.46 54.81 34.30
CA ARG A 205 8.54 55.33 35.68
C ARG A 205 9.91 55.95 36.02
N GLY A 206 10.92 55.77 35.16
CA GLY A 206 12.31 56.20 35.40
C GLY A 206 12.82 57.43 34.62
N ASN A 207 11.94 58.20 33.95
CA ASN A 207 12.20 59.39 33.10
C ASN A 207 11.99 59.13 31.59
N PRO A 208 10.86 59.57 31.00
CA PRO A 208 10.52 59.30 29.60
C PRO A 208 11.16 60.30 28.62
N ARG A 209 11.85 59.80 27.59
CA ARG A 209 12.15 60.57 26.37
C ARG A 209 11.30 60.03 25.23
N THR A 210 10.36 60.81 24.72
CA THR A 210 9.55 60.47 23.54
C THR A 210 10.03 61.29 22.35
N ALA A 211 10.34 60.61 21.24
CA ALA A 211 10.56 61.25 19.95
C ALA A 211 9.27 61.14 19.12
N SER A 212 8.80 62.24 18.56
CA SER A 212 7.65 62.25 17.66
C SER A 212 8.16 62.36 16.23
N ILE A 213 7.70 61.47 15.35
CA ILE A 213 8.07 61.43 13.94
C ILE A 213 6.78 61.59 13.12
N SER A 214 6.71 62.62 12.28
CA SER A 214 5.61 62.84 11.33
C SER A 214 6.08 62.53 9.91
N TRP A 215 5.24 61.82 9.15
CA TRP A 215 5.43 61.59 7.73
C TRP A 215 4.16 62.05 6.99
N ALA A 216 4.33 62.80 5.90
CA ALA A 216 3.25 63.14 4.98
C ALA A 216 3.26 62.16 3.81
N SER A 217 2.17 61.40 3.64
CA SER A 217 1.99 60.49 2.51
C SER A 217 1.32 61.24 1.36
N SER A 218 2.05 61.57 0.31
CA SER A 218 1.48 62.10 -0.94
C SER A 218 1.15 60.94 -1.88
N SER A 219 -0.03 60.35 -1.73
CA SER A 219 -0.59 59.49 -2.77
C SER A 219 -1.27 60.38 -3.81
N THR A 220 -0.70 60.43 -5.01
CA THR A 220 -1.38 60.96 -6.20
C THR A 220 -2.19 59.82 -6.80
N ASP A 221 -3.49 60.05 -6.97
CA ASP A 221 -4.42 59.13 -7.65
C ASP A 221 -4.03 58.88 -9.12
#